data_AF-K0DRF7-F1
#
_entry.id   AF-K0DRF7-F1
#
_cell.length_a   1.000
_cell.length_b   1.000
_cell.length_c   1.000
_cell.angle_alpha   90.00
_cell.angle_beta   90.00
_cell.angle_gamma   90.00
#
_symmetry.space_group_name_H-M   'P 1'
#
loop_
_entity.id
_entity.type
_entity.pdbx_description
1 polymer ?
#
loop_
_entity_poly.entity_id
_entity_poly.type
_entity_poly.pdbx_seq_one_letter_code
_entity_poly.pdbx_strand_id
1 'polypeptide(L)'
;MDTQPAGVDPSVDSAVDAFARSPSSPFADGYDLESERAALAHLIASDDPDPADPLFGRYQLFLEREESLDHQQQEHALRQGGDPLVRPHEASEINRIGQLTSEGGDRMRLHTRDAMRLFLGRAVAPGESGHAMAGGRRVAAALRALWSLSGNDNPYADWKLVEIAERIAGIRRANELEQQHARQLLDAARAKGLDFAVLQSREPAQVSLGFGSPYGYMIVMLLVEIDWLVRLVRSAVLRDLMASSEGVRRIGSAKHRCLSVFHFAVHCQRVLTRPELLPLSRVDFLPNADAAATRRVDAARALLGAMPRDIFTGGREPRHSRRRVSRLSEAELRLLDSVALSGDGADAKAAADTLVQ
;
A
#
# COMPACT_ATOMS: atom_id res chain seq x y z
N MET A 1 18.19 -3.47 -70.72
CA MET A 1 19.28 -3.77 -69.77
C MET A 1 19.94 -2.44 -69.46
N ASP A 2 19.89 -1.85 -68.28
CA ASP A 2 19.28 -2.23 -67.01
C ASP A 2 19.00 -0.96 -66.19
N THR A 3 18.13 -1.15 -65.21
CA THR A 3 17.55 -0.24 -64.22
C THR A 3 18.51 0.23 -63.11
N GLN A 4 18.48 1.54 -62.83
CA GLN A 4 18.37 2.18 -61.49
C GLN A 4 19.60 2.14 -60.52
N PRO A 5 19.59 2.81 -59.34
CA PRO A 5 20.00 4.22 -59.10
C PRO A 5 21.08 4.38 -57.99
N ALA A 6 21.77 5.53 -57.91
CA ALA A 6 22.43 6.05 -56.69
C ALA A 6 23.15 7.36 -57.05
N GLY A 7 23.19 8.42 -56.26
CA GLY A 7 22.63 8.67 -54.95
C GLY A 7 22.46 10.18 -54.81
N VAL A 8 21.40 10.58 -54.11
CA VAL A 8 21.33 11.90 -53.51
C VAL A 8 22.39 11.90 -52.42
N ASP A 9 23.50 12.58 -52.66
CA ASP A 9 24.51 12.90 -51.65
C ASP A 9 23.86 13.85 -50.64
N PRO A 10 23.62 13.46 -49.37
CA PRO A 10 23.37 14.46 -48.36
C PRO A 10 24.75 15.00 -48.00
N SER A 11 25.13 16.12 -48.59
CA SER A 11 26.21 16.95 -48.05
C SER A 11 25.90 17.18 -46.58
N VAL A 12 26.60 16.47 -45.69
CA VAL A 12 26.53 16.68 -44.25
C VAL A 12 27.01 18.10 -44.06
N ASP A 13 26.06 19.00 -43.85
CA ASP A 13 26.31 20.42 -43.65
C ASP A 13 27.17 20.53 -42.37
N SER A 14 28.47 20.77 -42.54
CA SER A 14 29.47 20.82 -41.47
C SER A 14 29.40 22.15 -40.70
N ALA A 15 28.22 22.77 -40.67
CA ALA A 15 27.95 23.97 -39.94
C ALA A 15 27.61 23.61 -38.49
N VAL A 16 28.18 24.35 -37.54
CA VAL A 16 27.87 24.25 -36.10
C VAL A 16 26.35 24.42 -35.84
N ASP A 17 25.62 25.04 -36.77
CA ASP A 17 24.18 25.29 -36.70
C ASP A 17 23.28 24.14 -37.22
N ALA A 18 23.86 23.07 -37.79
CA ALA A 18 23.14 21.95 -38.40
C ALA A 18 22.88 20.79 -37.40
N PHE A 19 22.31 21.10 -36.23
CA PHE A 19 21.95 20.12 -35.21
C PHE A 19 20.45 19.79 -35.19
N ALA A 20 20.11 18.58 -34.74
CA ALA A 20 18.72 18.16 -34.55
C ALA A 20 18.01 18.99 -33.47
N ARG A 21 16.72 19.29 -33.69
CA ARG A 21 15.91 20.06 -32.73
C ARG A 21 14.71 19.26 -32.24
N SER A 22 14.44 19.37 -30.95
CA SER A 22 13.32 18.71 -30.29
C SER A 22 12.42 19.70 -29.54
N PRO A 23 11.08 19.59 -29.63
CA PRO A 23 10.15 20.39 -28.82
C PRO A 23 10.28 20.18 -27.31
N SER A 24 10.86 19.07 -26.87
CA SER A 24 11.10 18.76 -25.46
C SER A 24 12.51 19.12 -24.99
N SER A 25 13.26 19.88 -25.80
CA SER A 25 14.61 20.29 -25.46
C SER A 25 14.63 21.21 -24.23
N PRO A 26 15.59 21.03 -23.32
CA PRO A 26 15.80 21.95 -22.20
C PRO A 26 16.50 23.26 -22.63
N PHE A 27 16.95 23.36 -23.89
CA PHE A 27 17.67 24.51 -24.41
C PHE A 27 16.76 25.44 -25.24
N ALA A 28 17.00 26.75 -25.17
CA ALA A 28 16.16 27.76 -25.81
C ALA A 28 16.16 27.67 -27.35
N ASP A 29 17.21 27.11 -27.95
CA ASP A 29 17.37 26.90 -29.39
C ASP A 29 16.78 25.55 -29.87
N GLY A 30 16.26 24.74 -28.95
CA GLY A 30 15.67 23.45 -29.24
C GLY A 30 16.68 22.31 -29.40
N TYR A 31 17.96 22.48 -29.03
CA TYR A 31 19.01 21.48 -29.23
C TYR A 31 18.63 20.08 -28.72
N ASP A 32 18.67 19.06 -29.59
CA ASP A 32 18.30 17.69 -29.25
C ASP A 32 19.52 16.85 -28.87
N LEU A 33 19.77 16.74 -27.57
CA LEU A 33 20.89 15.97 -27.01
C LEU A 33 20.86 14.48 -27.40
N GLU A 34 19.69 13.86 -27.52
CA GLU A 34 19.60 12.41 -27.77
C GLU A 34 19.94 12.08 -29.22
N SER A 35 19.38 12.87 -30.15
CA SER A 35 19.70 12.77 -31.58
C SER A 35 21.17 13.11 -31.85
N GLU A 36 21.73 14.12 -31.20
CA GLU A 36 23.14 14.49 -31.36
C GLU A 36 24.09 13.46 -30.75
N ARG A 37 23.74 12.86 -29.60
CA ARG A 37 24.51 11.75 -29.00
C ARG A 37 24.62 10.56 -29.96
N ALA A 38 23.54 10.24 -30.67
CA ALA A 38 23.54 9.18 -31.67
C ALA A 38 24.39 9.53 -32.90
N ALA A 39 24.29 10.76 -33.40
CA ALA A 39 25.06 11.22 -34.56
C ALA A 39 26.58 11.28 -34.27
N LEU A 40 26.96 11.64 -33.05
CA LEU A 40 28.35 11.84 -32.62
C LEU A 40 28.94 10.62 -31.88
N ALA A 41 28.25 9.47 -31.88
CA ALA A 41 28.65 8.29 -31.11
C ALA A 41 30.09 7.82 -31.36
N HIS A 42 30.59 7.97 -32.60
CA HIS A 42 31.96 7.60 -32.97
C HIS A 42 33.03 8.54 -32.40
N LEU A 43 32.72 9.84 -32.22
CA LEU A 43 33.60 10.82 -31.57
C LEU A 43 33.51 10.71 -30.04
N ILE A 44 32.32 10.46 -29.50
CA ILE A 44 32.09 10.27 -28.06
C ILE A 44 32.80 9.02 -27.53
N ALA A 45 32.87 7.95 -28.34
CA ALA A 45 33.56 6.72 -27.97
C ALA A 45 35.09 6.78 -28.12
N SER A 46 35.63 7.87 -28.70
CA SER A 46 37.06 8.09 -28.83
C SER A 46 37.59 8.83 -27.60
N ASP A 47 38.69 8.34 -27.01
CA ASP A 47 39.36 9.02 -25.90
C ASP A 47 40.09 10.31 -26.33
N ASP A 48 40.42 10.43 -27.63
CA ASP A 48 41.08 11.60 -28.24
C ASP A 48 40.55 11.83 -29.68
N PRO A 49 39.40 12.51 -29.85
CA PRO A 49 38.80 12.76 -31.17
C PRO A 49 39.64 13.73 -32.01
N ASP A 50 39.83 13.41 -33.30
CA ASP A 50 40.66 14.20 -34.22
C ASP A 50 40.04 15.61 -34.46
N PRO A 51 40.77 16.70 -34.15
CA PRO A 51 40.30 18.06 -34.42
C PRO A 51 40.07 18.39 -35.90
N ALA A 52 40.62 17.58 -36.82
CA ALA A 52 40.37 17.73 -38.26
C ALA A 52 39.05 17.08 -38.73
N ASP A 53 38.33 16.37 -37.84
CA ASP A 53 37.03 15.76 -38.17
C ASP A 53 35.99 16.85 -38.52
N PRO A 54 35.27 16.74 -39.65
CA PRO A 54 34.24 17.71 -40.04
C PRO A 54 33.13 17.93 -38.99
N LEU A 55 32.87 16.97 -38.11
CA LEU A 55 31.88 17.01 -37.05
C LEU A 55 32.46 17.43 -35.68
N PHE A 56 33.77 17.69 -35.59
CA PHE A 56 34.43 18.05 -34.34
C PHE A 56 33.80 19.29 -33.68
N GLY A 57 33.40 20.30 -34.45
CA GLY A 57 32.71 21.48 -33.94
C GLY A 57 31.34 21.18 -33.30
N ARG A 58 30.60 20.19 -33.84
CA ARG A 58 29.33 19.72 -33.25
C ARG A 58 29.58 18.88 -31.99
N TYR A 59 30.66 18.12 -31.97
CA TYR A 59 31.10 17.40 -30.76
C TYR A 59 31.45 18.36 -29.61
N GLN A 60 32.17 19.44 -29.88
CA GLN A 60 32.46 20.47 -28.87
C GLN A 60 31.16 21.12 -28.34
N LEU A 61 30.23 21.48 -29.23
CA LEU A 61 28.93 22.00 -28.84
C LEU A 61 28.14 20.98 -28.00
N PHE A 62 28.16 19.70 -28.37
CA PHE A 62 27.53 18.64 -27.60
C PHE A 62 28.06 18.56 -26.16
N LEU A 63 29.38 18.62 -25.96
CA LEU A 63 30.00 18.63 -24.63
C LEU A 63 29.57 19.85 -23.80
N GLU A 64 29.56 21.03 -24.41
CA GLU A 64 29.09 22.28 -23.76
C GLU A 64 27.63 22.17 -23.32
N ARG A 65 26.77 21.54 -24.14
CA ARG A 65 25.35 21.31 -23.83
C ARG A 65 25.16 20.26 -22.74
N GLU A 66 25.96 19.20 -22.74
CA GLU A 66 25.95 18.18 -21.68
C GLU A 66 26.34 18.82 -20.34
N GLU A 67 27.41 19.60 -20.30
CA GLU A 67 27.83 20.34 -19.09
C GLU A 67 26.78 21.37 -18.64
N SER A 68 26.17 22.09 -19.59
CA SER A 68 25.09 23.04 -19.29
C SER A 68 23.86 22.35 -18.70
N LEU A 69 23.46 21.20 -19.24
CA LEU A 69 22.34 20.42 -18.72
C LEU A 69 22.66 19.88 -17.32
N ASP A 70 23.86 19.36 -17.11
CA ASP A 70 24.31 18.88 -15.79
C ASP A 70 24.29 20.02 -14.76
N HIS A 71 24.75 21.21 -15.14
CA HIS A 71 24.68 22.38 -14.27
C HIS A 71 23.23 22.75 -13.93
N GLN A 72 22.34 22.81 -14.93
CA GLN A 72 20.91 23.09 -14.71
C GLN A 72 20.26 22.04 -13.80
N GLN A 73 20.59 20.76 -13.98
CA GLN A 73 20.10 19.67 -13.12
C GLN A 73 20.61 19.79 -11.69
N GLN A 74 21.89 20.13 -11.50
CA GLN A 74 22.49 20.36 -10.18
C GLN A 74 21.85 21.56 -9.49
N GLU A 75 21.68 22.70 -10.17
CA GLU A 75 21.00 23.87 -9.60
C GLU A 75 19.54 23.57 -9.25
N HIS A 76 18.82 22.86 -10.12
CA HIS A 76 17.46 22.42 -9.86
C HIS A 76 17.40 21.49 -8.64
N ALA A 77 18.37 20.58 -8.49
CA ALA A 77 18.48 19.69 -7.33
C ALA A 77 18.80 20.46 -6.04
N LEU A 78 19.72 21.43 -6.07
CA LEU A 78 20.04 22.32 -4.95
C LEU A 78 18.82 23.14 -4.50
N ARG A 79 17.98 23.54 -5.46
CA ARG A 79 16.69 24.21 -5.21
C ARG A 79 15.55 23.23 -4.89
N GLN A 80 15.81 21.93 -4.86
CA GLN A 80 14.83 20.87 -4.60
C GLN A 80 13.59 20.93 -5.52
N GLY A 81 13.81 21.32 -6.78
CA GLY A 81 12.73 21.54 -7.75
C GLY A 81 11.90 22.81 -7.51
N GLY A 82 12.39 23.73 -6.68
CA GLY A 82 11.84 25.07 -6.53
C GLY A 82 12.04 25.93 -7.77
N ASP A 83 11.24 27.00 -7.85
CA ASP A 83 11.30 27.99 -8.93
C ASP A 83 12.73 28.57 -9.11
N PRO A 84 13.16 28.93 -10.34
CA PRO A 84 14.44 29.60 -10.61
C PRO A 84 14.76 30.82 -9.72
N LEU A 85 13.75 31.53 -9.22
CA LEU A 85 13.92 32.67 -8.33
C LEU A 85 14.23 32.27 -6.87
N VAL A 86 14.00 31.01 -6.49
CA VAL A 86 14.22 30.51 -5.12
C VAL A 86 15.70 30.25 -4.90
N ARG A 87 16.26 30.82 -3.83
CA ARG A 87 17.68 30.62 -3.52
C ARG A 87 17.90 29.24 -2.88
N PRO A 88 19.04 28.56 -3.13
CA PRO A 88 19.30 27.23 -2.56
C PRO A 88 19.17 27.13 -1.03
N HIS A 89 19.51 28.20 -0.30
CA HIS A 89 19.37 28.21 1.15
C HIS A 89 17.90 28.27 1.60
N GLU A 90 17.04 28.97 0.87
CA GLU A 90 15.58 29.01 1.13
C GLU A 90 14.96 27.65 0.83
N ALA A 91 15.35 27.02 -0.28
CA ALA A 91 14.93 25.64 -0.60
C ALA A 91 15.38 24.65 0.49
N SER A 92 16.56 24.85 1.10
CA SER A 92 17.06 23.98 2.18
C SER A 92 16.16 23.94 3.42
N GLU A 93 15.32 24.96 3.64
CA GLU A 93 14.36 24.98 4.76
C GLU A 93 13.36 23.82 4.68
N ILE A 94 13.04 23.33 3.47
CA ILE A 94 12.17 22.16 3.27
C ILE A 94 12.71 20.93 4.02
N ASN A 95 14.03 20.71 3.97
CA ASN A 95 14.68 19.59 4.67
C ASN A 95 14.83 19.82 6.17
N ARG A 96 14.70 21.06 6.65
CA ARG A 96 14.74 21.41 8.08
C ARG A 96 13.38 21.24 8.75
N ILE A 97 12.29 21.25 7.99
CA ILE A 97 10.96 20.99 8.52
C ILE A 97 10.91 19.55 9.04
N GLY A 98 10.69 19.42 10.35
CA GLY A 98 10.57 18.12 11.01
C GLY A 98 9.29 17.36 10.64
N GLN A 99 9.19 16.12 11.11
CA GLN A 99 7.97 15.34 10.94
C GLN A 99 6.78 15.97 11.68
N LEU A 100 5.60 15.88 11.09
CA LEU A 100 4.36 16.28 11.76
C LEU A 100 4.11 15.39 12.98
N THR A 101 3.92 16.01 14.15
CA THR A 101 3.61 15.32 15.41
C THR A 101 2.26 15.81 15.96
N SER A 102 1.62 14.99 16.79
CA SER A 102 0.36 15.35 17.47
C SER A 102 0.65 15.69 18.93
N GLU A 103 0.47 16.95 19.32
CA GLU A 103 0.77 17.44 20.69
C GLU A 103 -0.21 16.93 21.76
N GLY A 104 -1.42 16.50 21.37
CA GLY A 104 -2.49 16.12 22.32
C GLY A 104 -2.62 14.62 22.60
N GLY A 105 -2.00 13.77 21.76
CA GLY A 105 -2.18 12.31 21.75
C GLY A 105 -3.61 11.91 21.41
N ASP A 106 -3.79 11.09 20.38
CA ASP A 106 -5.14 10.65 19.99
C ASP A 106 -5.80 9.82 21.09
N ARG A 107 -7.12 9.94 21.27
CA ARG A 107 -7.87 9.19 22.31
C ARG A 107 -9.18 8.65 21.74
N MET A 108 -9.58 7.46 22.19
CA MET A 108 -10.94 6.95 21.98
C MET A 108 -11.71 6.89 23.30
N ARG A 109 -13.02 7.12 23.19
CA ARG A 109 -13.97 7.02 24.31
C ARG A 109 -14.86 5.80 24.12
N LEU A 110 -14.93 4.93 25.13
CA LEU A 110 -15.77 3.72 25.11
C LEU A 110 -16.77 3.73 26.27
N HIS A 111 -18.06 3.52 25.97
CA HIS A 111 -19.12 3.50 26.98
C HIS A 111 -19.48 2.08 27.43
N THR A 112 -19.09 1.04 26.70
CA THR A 112 -19.55 -0.33 26.92
C THR A 112 -18.43 -1.25 27.37
N ARG A 113 -18.77 -2.15 28.30
CA ARG A 113 -17.87 -3.25 28.74
C ARG A 113 -17.55 -4.19 27.58
N ASP A 114 -18.47 -4.34 26.62
CA ASP A 114 -18.28 -5.16 25.43
C ASP A 114 -17.14 -4.64 24.55
N ALA A 115 -17.17 -3.35 24.19
CA ALA A 115 -16.09 -2.74 23.39
C ALA A 115 -14.77 -2.67 24.18
N MET A 116 -14.81 -2.34 25.47
CA MET A 116 -13.63 -2.37 26.32
C MET A 116 -13.01 -3.78 26.39
N ARG A 117 -13.82 -4.84 26.46
CA ARG A 117 -13.34 -6.22 26.44
C ARG A 117 -12.69 -6.57 25.10
N LEU A 118 -13.26 -6.14 23.98
CA LEU A 118 -12.63 -6.29 22.64
C LEU A 118 -11.30 -5.55 22.55
N PHE A 119 -11.19 -4.38 23.17
CA PHE A 119 -9.94 -3.62 23.18
C PHE A 119 -8.84 -4.28 24.02
N LEU A 120 -9.18 -4.69 25.26
CA LEU A 120 -8.22 -5.28 26.20
C LEU A 120 -7.87 -6.73 25.86
N GLY A 121 -8.83 -7.49 25.32
CA GLY A 121 -8.71 -8.93 25.16
C GLY A 121 -8.99 -9.69 26.46
N ARG A 122 -8.59 -10.96 26.46
CA ARG A 122 -8.68 -11.87 27.62
C ARG A 122 -7.46 -12.77 27.64
N ALA A 123 -6.76 -12.80 28.76
CA ALA A 123 -5.81 -13.87 29.07
C ALA A 123 -6.52 -14.98 29.84
N VAL A 124 -6.03 -16.21 29.70
CA VAL A 124 -6.43 -17.33 30.56
C VAL A 124 -5.63 -17.19 31.86
N ALA A 125 -6.28 -17.39 33.01
CA ALA A 125 -5.58 -17.31 34.27
C ALA A 125 -4.56 -18.47 34.39
N PRO A 126 -3.42 -18.26 35.08
CA PRO A 126 -2.45 -19.32 35.30
C PRO A 126 -3.12 -20.54 35.96
N GLY A 127 -2.94 -21.73 35.37
CA GLY A 127 -3.51 -22.98 35.89
C GLY A 127 -4.96 -23.26 35.47
N GLU A 128 -5.61 -22.36 34.73
CA GLU A 128 -6.97 -22.57 34.23
C GLU A 128 -7.00 -23.04 32.77
N SER A 129 -8.03 -23.81 32.42
CA SER A 129 -8.35 -24.17 31.05
C SER A 129 -9.19 -23.07 30.39
N GLY A 130 -8.81 -22.64 29.18
CA GLY A 130 -9.59 -21.64 28.45
C GLY A 130 -8.94 -21.17 27.16
N HIS A 131 -9.64 -20.28 26.46
CA HIS A 131 -9.16 -19.68 25.22
C HIS A 131 -8.86 -18.20 25.42
N ALA A 132 -7.60 -17.83 25.15
CA ALA A 132 -7.17 -16.44 25.12
C ALA A 132 -7.83 -15.70 23.95
N MET A 133 -8.12 -14.43 24.16
CA MET A 133 -8.72 -13.54 23.18
C MET A 133 -7.77 -12.39 22.92
N ALA A 134 -7.31 -12.25 21.68
CA ALA A 134 -6.48 -11.12 21.29
C ALA A 134 -7.31 -9.83 21.36
N GLY A 135 -6.84 -8.87 22.17
CA GLY A 135 -7.45 -7.54 22.23
C GLY A 135 -7.00 -6.65 21.07
N GLY A 136 -7.73 -5.55 20.84
CA GLY A 136 -7.41 -4.54 19.83
C GLY A 136 -5.96 -4.05 19.86
N ARG A 137 -5.33 -3.90 21.04
CA ARG A 137 -3.90 -3.55 21.14
C ARG A 137 -2.99 -4.60 20.49
N ARG A 138 -3.23 -5.88 20.78
CA ARG A 138 -2.44 -7.01 20.23
C ARG A 138 -2.64 -7.11 18.72
N VAL A 139 -3.87 -6.90 18.25
CA VAL A 139 -4.18 -6.95 16.82
C VAL A 139 -3.54 -5.78 16.08
N ALA A 140 -3.60 -4.56 16.61
CA ALA A 140 -2.93 -3.40 16.03
C ALA A 140 -1.40 -3.59 15.95
N ALA A 141 -0.79 -4.18 16.98
CA ALA A 141 0.62 -4.56 16.95
C ALA A 141 0.90 -5.63 15.87
N ALA A 142 0.02 -6.62 15.73
CA ALA A 142 0.14 -7.65 14.70
C ALA A 142 0.07 -7.05 13.29
N LEU A 143 -0.89 -6.15 13.04
CA LEU A 143 -1.01 -5.44 11.76
C LEU A 143 0.18 -4.51 11.50
N ARG A 144 0.74 -3.87 12.52
CA ARG A 144 1.99 -3.10 12.39
C ARG A 144 3.15 -4.00 11.96
N ALA A 145 3.26 -5.21 12.49
CA ALA A 145 4.30 -6.16 12.08
C ALA A 145 4.12 -6.58 10.61
N LEU A 146 2.90 -6.93 10.19
CA LEU A 146 2.59 -7.20 8.77
C LEU A 146 2.91 -5.99 7.87
N TRP A 147 2.53 -4.79 8.29
CA TRP A 147 2.85 -3.56 7.58
C TRP A 147 4.36 -3.32 7.49
N SER A 148 5.14 -3.68 8.51
CA SER A 148 6.59 -3.64 8.43
C SER A 148 7.14 -4.61 7.38
N LEU A 149 6.58 -5.83 7.29
CA LEU A 149 7.00 -6.84 6.32
C LEU A 149 6.69 -6.44 4.88
N SER A 150 5.64 -5.64 4.64
CA SER A 150 5.42 -5.06 3.29
C SER A 150 6.61 -4.20 2.81
N GLY A 151 7.36 -3.60 3.74
CA GLY A 151 8.58 -2.85 3.42
C GLY A 151 9.76 -3.74 2.97
N ASN A 152 9.72 -5.03 3.31
CA ASN A 152 10.68 -6.04 2.86
C ASN A 152 10.24 -6.70 1.55
N ASP A 153 9.28 -6.11 0.84
CA ASP A 153 8.71 -6.66 -0.40
C ASP A 153 8.12 -8.07 -0.21
N ASN A 154 7.49 -8.32 0.96
CA ASN A 154 6.87 -9.60 1.29
C ASN A 154 5.45 -9.69 0.70
N PRO A 155 5.20 -10.53 -0.33
CA PRO A 155 3.91 -10.57 -1.02
C PRO A 155 2.78 -11.18 -0.16
N TYR A 156 3.10 -12.05 0.81
CA TYR A 156 2.08 -12.56 1.74
C TYR A 156 1.66 -11.52 2.76
N ALA A 157 2.58 -10.66 3.20
CA ALA A 157 2.22 -9.54 4.07
C ALA A 157 1.27 -8.59 3.34
N ASP A 158 1.56 -8.27 2.08
CA ASP A 158 0.67 -7.47 1.23
C ASP A 158 -0.70 -8.14 1.11
N TRP A 159 -0.73 -9.41 0.70
CA TRP A 159 -1.98 -10.15 0.53
C TRP A 159 -2.82 -10.18 1.82
N LYS A 160 -2.21 -10.49 2.96
CA LYS A 160 -2.96 -10.60 4.22
C LYS A 160 -3.41 -9.25 4.74
N LEU A 161 -2.70 -8.15 4.47
CA LEU A 161 -3.20 -6.80 4.78
C LEU A 161 -4.44 -6.44 3.94
N VAL A 162 -4.45 -6.77 2.65
CA VAL A 162 -5.62 -6.61 1.77
C VAL A 162 -6.79 -7.43 2.31
N GLU A 163 -6.58 -8.72 2.54
CA GLU A 163 -7.61 -9.65 2.99
C GLU A 163 -8.22 -9.22 4.35
N ILE A 164 -7.38 -8.78 5.30
CA ILE A 164 -7.84 -8.29 6.60
C ILE A 164 -8.65 -6.99 6.44
N ALA A 165 -8.20 -6.06 5.60
CA ALA A 165 -8.90 -4.80 5.36
C ALA A 165 -10.28 -5.04 4.73
N GLU A 166 -10.37 -5.95 3.76
CA GLU A 166 -11.64 -6.36 3.13
C GLU A 166 -12.60 -7.00 4.14
N ARG A 167 -12.09 -7.93 4.98
CA ARG A 167 -12.87 -8.55 6.05
C ARG A 167 -13.40 -7.51 7.04
N ILE A 168 -12.56 -6.56 7.47
CA ILE A 168 -12.97 -5.47 8.36
C ILE A 168 -14.02 -4.58 7.68
N ALA A 169 -13.83 -4.21 6.42
CA ALA A 169 -14.81 -3.42 5.68
C ALA A 169 -16.18 -4.14 5.60
N GLY A 170 -16.19 -5.45 5.38
CA GLY A 170 -17.42 -6.26 5.44
C GLY A 170 -18.08 -6.26 6.80
N ILE A 171 -17.30 -6.36 7.88
CA ILE A 171 -17.81 -6.31 9.26
C ILE A 171 -18.40 -4.94 9.58
N ARG A 172 -17.75 -3.85 9.16
CA ARG A 172 -18.25 -2.48 9.36
C ARG A 172 -19.59 -2.27 8.64
N ARG A 173 -19.71 -2.69 7.37
CA ARG A 173 -21.00 -2.68 6.64
C ARG A 173 -22.08 -3.48 7.37
N ALA A 174 -21.76 -4.68 7.85
CA ALA A 174 -22.72 -5.48 8.62
C ALA A 174 -23.13 -4.78 9.93
N ASN A 175 -22.20 -4.11 10.61
CA ASN A 175 -22.52 -3.35 11.82
C ASN A 175 -23.36 -2.12 11.52
N GLU A 176 -23.11 -1.41 10.41
CA GLU A 176 -23.91 -0.27 9.97
C GLU A 176 -25.36 -0.66 9.73
N LEU A 177 -25.62 -1.80 9.07
CA LEU A 177 -26.97 -2.33 8.87
C LEU A 177 -27.67 -2.62 10.20
N GLU A 178 -26.96 -3.25 11.16
CA GLU A 178 -27.49 -3.52 12.49
C GLU A 178 -27.78 -2.22 13.28
N GLN A 179 -26.90 -1.21 13.14
CA GLN A 179 -27.10 0.10 13.75
C GLN A 179 -28.31 0.82 13.15
N GLN A 180 -28.50 0.75 11.83
CA GLN A 180 -29.65 1.32 11.14
C GLN A 180 -30.94 0.68 11.62
N HIS A 181 -31.00 -0.66 11.71
CA HIS A 181 -32.15 -1.37 12.22
C HIS A 181 -32.51 -0.95 13.66
N ALA A 182 -31.53 -0.91 14.57
CA ALA A 182 -31.78 -0.48 15.95
C ALA A 182 -32.21 1.01 16.04
N ARG A 183 -31.70 1.86 15.14
CA ARG A 183 -32.11 3.27 15.05
C ARG A 183 -33.54 3.41 14.56
N GLN A 184 -33.94 2.66 13.54
CA GLN A 184 -35.31 2.68 13.01
C GLN A 184 -36.35 2.33 14.08
N LEU A 185 -36.04 1.39 14.99
CA LEU A 185 -36.92 1.08 16.12
C LEU A 185 -37.12 2.29 17.05
N LEU A 186 -36.05 3.02 17.36
CA LEU A 186 -36.10 4.23 18.18
C LEU A 186 -36.84 5.37 17.45
N ASP A 187 -36.58 5.55 16.16
CA ASP A 187 -37.22 6.59 15.35
C ASP A 187 -38.73 6.33 15.18
N ALA A 188 -39.15 5.07 15.05
CA ALA A 188 -40.56 4.68 15.01
C ALA A 188 -41.28 4.98 16.34
N ALA A 189 -40.59 4.88 17.49
CA ALA A 189 -41.12 5.31 18.77
C ALA A 189 -41.22 6.85 18.84
N ARG A 190 -40.19 7.57 18.36
CA ARG A 190 -40.19 9.04 18.29
C ARG A 190 -41.34 9.58 17.46
N ALA A 191 -41.67 8.95 16.34
CA ALA A 191 -42.81 9.33 15.50
C ALA A 191 -44.16 9.26 16.24
N LYS A 192 -44.25 8.46 17.31
CA LYS A 192 -45.43 8.35 18.19
C LYS A 192 -45.36 9.27 19.42
N GLY A 193 -44.38 10.17 19.48
CA GLY A 193 -44.15 11.09 20.60
C GLY A 193 -43.25 10.56 21.72
N LEU A 194 -42.62 9.39 21.56
CA LEU A 194 -41.69 8.83 22.54
C LEU A 194 -40.23 9.14 22.16
N ASP A 195 -39.67 10.23 22.69
CA ASP A 195 -38.28 10.59 22.42
C ASP A 195 -37.31 9.90 23.40
N PHE A 196 -36.61 8.88 22.91
CA PHE A 196 -35.65 8.12 23.72
C PHE A 196 -34.20 8.49 23.40
N ALA A 197 -33.47 8.91 24.43
CA ALA A 197 -32.03 9.08 24.35
C ALA A 197 -31.29 7.72 24.29
N VAL A 198 -30.24 7.65 23.47
CA VAL A 198 -29.36 6.47 23.41
C VAL A 198 -28.53 6.37 24.69
N LEU A 199 -28.50 5.17 25.28
CA LEU A 199 -27.75 4.87 26.49
C LEU A 199 -26.29 5.30 26.40
N GLN A 200 -25.77 5.84 27.51
CA GLN A 200 -24.40 6.26 27.69
C GLN A 200 -23.90 5.80 29.06
N SER A 201 -22.63 5.40 29.15
CA SER A 201 -21.98 5.28 30.45
C SER A 201 -21.93 6.64 31.14
N ARG A 202 -22.19 6.67 32.44
CA ARG A 202 -21.95 7.84 33.31
C ARG A 202 -20.47 8.19 33.38
N GLU A 203 -19.62 7.15 33.31
CA GLU A 203 -18.16 7.26 33.33
C GLU A 203 -17.61 6.47 32.13
N PRO A 204 -17.56 7.07 30.93
CA PRO A 204 -16.98 6.41 29.79
C PRO A 204 -15.46 6.31 29.94
N ALA A 205 -14.91 5.17 29.55
CA ALA A 205 -13.48 4.96 29.59
C ALA A 205 -12.78 5.78 28.49
N GLN A 206 -11.69 6.43 28.86
CA GLN A 206 -10.81 7.17 27.96
C GLN A 206 -9.55 6.36 27.71
N VAL A 207 -9.25 6.09 26.45
CA VAL A 207 -8.11 5.25 26.07
C VAL A 207 -7.23 6.02 25.11
N SER A 208 -6.01 6.33 25.53
CA SER A 208 -5.00 6.92 24.65
C SER A 208 -4.60 5.94 23.55
N LEU A 209 -4.57 6.45 22.33
CA LEU A 209 -4.14 5.78 21.12
C LEU A 209 -2.67 6.16 20.89
N GLY A 210 -1.84 5.17 20.61
CA GLY A 210 -0.40 5.33 20.34
C GLY A 210 0.04 4.41 19.22
N PHE A 211 -0.80 4.28 18.20
CA PHE A 211 -0.57 3.31 17.13
C PHE A 211 0.41 3.87 16.11
N GLY A 212 1.58 3.23 16.03
CA GLY A 212 2.58 3.52 14.99
C GLY A 212 2.27 2.88 13.64
N SER A 213 0.99 2.69 13.28
CA SER A 213 0.56 2.23 11.96
C SER A 213 -0.87 2.66 11.64
N PRO A 214 -1.21 2.95 10.38
CA PRO A 214 -2.58 3.30 9.97
C PRO A 214 -3.58 2.17 10.26
N TYR A 215 -3.11 0.91 10.20
CA TYR A 215 -3.93 -0.25 10.53
C TYR A 215 -4.35 -0.31 12.00
N GLY A 216 -3.61 0.31 12.92
CA GLY A 216 -4.07 0.45 14.32
C GLY A 216 -5.32 1.31 14.43
N TYR A 217 -5.39 2.42 13.68
CA TYR A 217 -6.57 3.28 13.64
C TYR A 217 -7.78 2.60 13.00
N MET A 218 -7.57 1.75 11.99
CA MET A 218 -8.64 0.91 11.43
C MET A 218 -9.32 0.04 12.50
N ILE A 219 -8.55 -0.54 13.42
CA ILE A 219 -9.07 -1.35 14.53
C ILE A 219 -9.83 -0.48 15.55
N VAL A 220 -9.32 0.71 15.87
CA VAL A 220 -10.01 1.65 16.77
C VAL A 220 -11.38 2.05 16.22
N MET A 221 -11.45 2.37 14.93
CA MET A 221 -12.71 2.74 14.28
C MET A 221 -13.75 1.62 14.42
N LEU A 222 -13.35 0.36 14.17
CA LEU A 222 -14.22 -0.79 14.36
C LEU A 222 -14.70 -0.93 15.82
N LEU A 223 -13.84 -0.67 16.81
CA LEU A 223 -14.20 -0.74 18.23
C LEU A 223 -15.22 0.33 18.64
N VAL A 224 -15.07 1.55 18.14
CA VAL A 224 -16.03 2.65 18.39
C VAL A 224 -17.40 2.35 17.76
N GLU A 225 -17.41 1.77 16.56
CA GLU A 225 -18.66 1.34 15.90
C GLU A 225 -19.37 0.23 16.67
N ILE A 226 -18.62 -0.73 17.22
CA ILE A 226 -19.20 -1.76 18.09
C ILE A 226 -19.71 -1.16 19.40
N ASP A 227 -18.99 -0.23 20.02
CA ASP A 227 -19.45 0.49 21.21
C ASP A 227 -20.80 1.17 20.96
N TRP A 228 -20.91 1.87 19.83
CA TRP A 228 -22.13 2.53 19.41
C TRP A 228 -23.28 1.55 19.14
N LEU A 229 -23.03 0.46 18.40
CA LEU A 229 -24.03 -0.57 18.14
C LEU A 229 -24.58 -1.18 19.44
N VAL A 230 -23.70 -1.53 20.38
CA VAL A 230 -24.12 -2.10 21.67
C VAL A 230 -25.03 -1.13 22.43
N ARG A 231 -24.73 0.16 22.41
CA ARG A 231 -25.57 1.19 23.05
C ARG A 231 -26.94 1.29 22.40
N LEU A 232 -27.01 1.30 21.06
CA LEU A 232 -28.27 1.33 20.34
C LEU A 232 -29.14 0.11 20.67
N VAL A 233 -28.58 -1.10 20.55
CA VAL A 233 -29.29 -2.35 20.84
C VAL A 233 -29.78 -2.39 22.28
N ARG A 234 -28.94 -2.04 23.26
CA ARG A 234 -29.35 -2.00 24.68
C ARG A 234 -30.40 -0.92 24.95
N SER A 235 -30.39 0.19 24.20
CA SER A 235 -31.40 1.24 24.31
C SER A 235 -32.76 0.72 23.84
N ALA A 236 -32.80 0.06 22.69
CA ALA A 236 -34.01 -0.55 22.16
C ALA A 236 -34.56 -1.63 23.11
N VAL A 237 -33.71 -2.51 23.63
CA VAL A 237 -34.12 -3.56 24.58
C VAL A 237 -34.71 -2.97 25.86
N LEU A 238 -34.07 -1.95 26.45
CA LEU A 238 -34.54 -1.35 27.70
C LEU A 238 -35.87 -0.60 27.54
N ARG A 239 -36.28 -0.24 26.32
CA ARG A 239 -37.55 0.45 26.03
C ARG A 239 -38.59 -0.48 25.42
N ASP A 240 -38.40 -1.80 25.53
CA ASP A 240 -39.32 -2.81 24.99
C ASP A 240 -39.54 -2.71 23.47
N LEU A 241 -38.56 -2.13 22.75
CA LEU A 241 -38.58 -2.06 21.28
C LEU A 241 -37.90 -3.28 20.65
N MET A 242 -37.21 -4.07 21.45
CA MET A 242 -36.49 -5.27 21.04
C MET A 242 -36.46 -6.28 22.18
N ALA A 243 -36.68 -7.56 21.87
CA ALA A 243 -36.59 -8.60 22.88
C ALA A 243 -35.16 -8.76 23.42
N SER A 244 -35.03 -9.02 24.73
CA SER A 244 -33.72 -9.23 25.38
C SER A 244 -32.89 -10.33 24.72
N SER A 245 -33.52 -11.45 24.35
CA SER A 245 -32.83 -12.58 23.71
C SER A 245 -32.28 -12.19 22.33
N GLU A 246 -33.01 -11.35 21.60
CA GLU A 246 -32.59 -10.81 20.31
C GLU A 246 -31.41 -9.85 20.46
N GLY A 247 -31.48 -8.93 21.42
CA GLY A 247 -30.38 -8.00 21.70
C GLY A 247 -29.08 -8.72 22.05
N VAL A 248 -29.15 -9.78 22.88
CA VAL A 248 -27.99 -10.64 23.20
C VAL A 248 -27.42 -11.31 21.95
N ARG A 249 -28.28 -11.89 21.09
CA ARG A 249 -27.83 -12.53 19.84
C ARG A 249 -27.16 -11.54 18.89
N ARG A 250 -27.76 -10.36 18.68
CA ARG A 250 -27.23 -9.33 17.77
C ARG A 250 -25.86 -8.81 18.24
N ILE A 251 -25.73 -8.46 19.53
CA ILE A 251 -24.45 -8.04 20.12
C ILE A 251 -23.42 -9.17 20.04
N GLY A 252 -23.81 -10.40 20.38
CA GLY A 252 -22.94 -11.57 20.31
C GLY A 252 -22.38 -11.82 18.91
N SER A 253 -23.24 -11.76 17.89
CA SER A 253 -22.87 -11.93 16.49
C SER A 253 -21.88 -10.85 16.01
N ALA A 254 -22.15 -9.58 16.31
CA ALA A 254 -21.24 -8.48 15.97
C ALA A 254 -19.86 -8.63 16.62
N LYS A 255 -19.81 -9.00 17.89
CA LYS A 255 -18.56 -9.28 18.60
C LYS A 255 -17.83 -10.47 18.00
N HIS A 256 -18.53 -11.56 17.69
CA HIS A 256 -17.92 -12.76 17.11
C HIS A 256 -17.25 -12.48 15.76
N ARG A 257 -17.90 -11.68 14.89
CA ARG A 257 -17.29 -11.23 13.63
C ARG A 257 -15.98 -10.48 13.85
N CYS A 258 -15.95 -9.55 14.81
CA CYS A 258 -14.73 -8.80 15.16
C CYS A 258 -13.63 -9.74 15.68
N LEU A 259 -13.99 -10.68 16.56
CA LEU A 259 -13.05 -11.66 17.10
C LEU A 259 -12.45 -12.54 16.02
N SER A 260 -13.27 -13.01 15.08
CA SER A 260 -12.83 -13.84 13.97
C SER A 260 -11.71 -13.17 13.16
N VAL A 261 -11.88 -11.90 12.77
CA VAL A 261 -10.84 -11.17 12.03
C VAL A 261 -9.63 -10.84 12.91
N PHE A 262 -9.81 -10.60 14.21
CA PHE A 262 -8.70 -10.39 15.15
C PHE A 262 -7.82 -11.63 15.28
N HIS A 263 -8.44 -12.80 15.44
CA HIS A 263 -7.72 -14.08 15.49
C HIS A 263 -7.00 -14.36 14.17
N PHE A 264 -7.64 -14.09 13.03
CA PHE A 264 -7.03 -14.23 11.72
C PHE A 264 -5.78 -13.34 11.56
N ALA A 265 -5.88 -12.05 11.91
CA ALA A 265 -4.75 -11.12 11.81
C ALA A 265 -3.55 -11.55 12.68
N VAL A 266 -3.80 -11.98 13.92
CA VAL A 266 -2.75 -12.48 14.82
C VAL A 266 -2.17 -13.80 14.31
N HIS A 267 -2.98 -14.66 13.69
CA HIS A 267 -2.48 -15.88 13.06
C HIS A 267 -1.53 -15.57 11.90
N CYS A 268 -1.93 -14.70 10.97
CA CYS A 268 -1.10 -14.30 9.83
C CYS A 268 0.23 -13.70 10.30
N GLN A 269 0.19 -12.78 11.27
CA GLN A 269 1.41 -12.22 11.84
C GLN A 269 2.29 -13.30 12.47
N ARG A 270 1.72 -14.19 13.29
CA ARG A 270 2.50 -15.27 13.94
C ARG A 270 3.19 -16.17 12.93
N VAL A 271 2.57 -16.44 11.79
CA VAL A 271 3.18 -17.24 10.71
C VAL A 271 4.30 -16.46 10.04
N LEU A 272 4.05 -15.24 9.58
CA LEU A 272 5.02 -14.48 8.78
C LEU A 272 6.20 -13.93 9.58
N THR A 273 6.09 -13.82 10.90
CA THR A 273 7.22 -13.46 11.77
C THR A 273 8.00 -14.66 12.30
N ARG A 274 7.75 -15.87 11.79
CA ARG A 274 8.62 -17.01 12.08
C ARG A 274 10.02 -16.76 11.53
N PRO A 275 11.11 -17.15 12.22
CA PRO A 275 12.47 -16.87 11.78
C PRO A 275 12.75 -17.30 10.33
N GLU A 276 12.21 -18.45 9.92
CA GLU A 276 12.38 -18.99 8.58
C GLU A 276 11.61 -18.21 7.50
N LEU A 277 10.51 -17.53 7.84
CA LEU A 277 9.69 -16.75 6.90
C LEU A 277 9.97 -15.24 6.98
N LEU A 278 10.72 -14.77 7.96
CA LEU A 278 11.05 -13.36 8.13
C LEU A 278 11.75 -12.73 6.91
N PRO A 279 12.67 -13.42 6.19
CA PRO A 279 13.30 -12.87 4.99
C PRO A 279 12.49 -13.09 3.71
N LEU A 280 11.27 -13.67 3.79
CA LEU A 280 10.45 -13.94 2.62
C LEU A 280 10.14 -12.65 1.85
N SER A 281 10.46 -12.64 0.56
CA SER A 281 10.20 -11.52 -0.36
C SER A 281 9.85 -12.03 -1.76
N ARG A 282 9.42 -11.15 -2.67
CA ARG A 282 9.08 -11.53 -4.06
C ARG A 282 10.24 -12.20 -4.81
N VAL A 283 11.48 -11.87 -4.47
CA VAL A 283 12.68 -12.48 -5.10
C VAL A 283 12.77 -13.98 -4.84
N ASP A 284 12.19 -14.46 -3.74
CA ASP A 284 12.20 -15.89 -3.38
C ASP A 284 11.37 -16.75 -4.34
N PHE A 285 10.51 -16.12 -5.14
CA PHE A 285 9.67 -16.78 -6.13
C PHE A 285 10.32 -16.84 -7.51
N LEU A 286 11.45 -16.17 -7.73
CA LEU A 286 12.09 -16.09 -9.03
C LEU A 286 12.74 -17.43 -9.43
N PRO A 287 12.88 -17.74 -10.74
CA PRO A 287 13.43 -19.02 -11.20
C PRO A 287 14.87 -19.30 -10.75
N ASN A 288 15.64 -18.26 -10.44
CA ASN A 288 17.02 -18.34 -9.98
C ASN A 288 17.16 -18.33 -8.44
N ALA A 289 16.04 -18.43 -7.71
CA ALA A 289 16.05 -18.44 -6.25
C ALA A 289 16.75 -19.69 -5.69
N ASP A 290 17.39 -19.54 -4.53
CA ASP A 290 18.11 -20.64 -3.88
C ASP A 290 17.15 -21.67 -3.24
N ALA A 291 17.68 -22.84 -2.87
CA ALA A 291 16.89 -23.89 -2.24
C ALA A 291 16.27 -23.46 -0.90
N ALA A 292 16.81 -22.45 -0.23
CA ALA A 292 16.24 -21.91 1.00
C ALA A 292 15.00 -21.06 0.71
N ALA A 293 15.04 -20.23 -0.33
CA ALA A 293 13.94 -19.44 -0.84
C ALA A 293 12.75 -20.31 -1.26
N THR A 294 13.01 -21.38 -2.03
CA THR A 294 11.95 -22.34 -2.40
C THR A 294 11.26 -22.91 -1.15
N ARG A 295 12.03 -23.32 -0.13
CA ARG A 295 11.46 -23.82 1.14
C ARG A 295 10.64 -22.76 1.87
N ARG A 296 11.04 -21.48 1.84
CA ARG A 296 10.25 -20.39 2.43
C ARG A 296 8.92 -20.21 1.70
N VAL A 297 8.93 -20.20 0.37
CA VAL A 297 7.72 -20.06 -0.45
C VAL A 297 6.77 -21.24 -0.21
N ASP A 298 7.28 -22.46 -0.20
CA ASP A 298 6.46 -23.66 0.04
C ASP A 298 5.89 -23.69 1.47
N ALA A 299 6.68 -23.31 2.47
CA ALA A 299 6.21 -23.20 3.85
C ALA A 299 5.13 -22.12 4.00
N ALA A 300 5.32 -20.95 3.39
CA ALA A 300 4.30 -19.89 3.39
C ALA A 300 3.02 -20.35 2.68
N ARG A 301 3.14 -21.04 1.55
CA ARG A 301 2.02 -21.60 0.80
C ARG A 301 1.24 -22.62 1.62
N ALA A 302 1.92 -23.55 2.27
CA ALA A 302 1.30 -24.56 3.11
C ALA A 302 0.53 -23.96 4.30
N LEU A 303 1.00 -22.84 4.84
CA LEU A 303 0.41 -22.21 6.02
C LEU A 303 -0.66 -21.16 5.70
N LEU A 304 -0.55 -20.45 4.57
CA LEU A 304 -1.37 -19.27 4.25
C LEU A 304 -2.16 -19.38 2.95
N GLY A 305 -1.95 -20.43 2.17
CA GLY A 305 -2.59 -20.69 0.88
C GLY A 305 -1.75 -20.24 -0.32
N ALA A 306 -2.26 -20.51 -1.52
CA ALA A 306 -1.67 -20.07 -2.78
C ALA A 306 -1.62 -18.54 -2.90
N MET A 307 -0.51 -18.03 -3.44
CA MET A 307 -0.33 -16.59 -3.67
C MET A 307 -1.19 -16.12 -4.85
N PRO A 308 -2.07 -15.11 -4.68
CA PRO A 308 -2.78 -14.50 -5.79
C PRO A 308 -1.83 -13.73 -6.73
N ARG A 309 -2.02 -13.92 -8.04
CA ARG A 309 -1.18 -13.30 -9.08
C ARG A 309 -1.26 -11.78 -9.06
N ASP A 310 -2.47 -11.23 -8.90
CA ASP A 310 -2.73 -9.78 -8.83
C ASP A 310 -1.99 -9.10 -7.65
N ILE A 311 -1.85 -9.77 -6.51
CA ILE A 311 -1.06 -9.27 -5.39
C ILE A 311 0.45 -9.40 -5.68
N PHE A 312 0.86 -10.53 -6.24
CA PHE A 312 2.26 -10.80 -6.53
C PHE A 312 2.85 -9.78 -7.51
N THR A 313 2.11 -9.45 -8.57
CA THR A 313 2.51 -8.47 -9.60
C THR A 313 2.20 -7.02 -9.23
N GLY A 314 1.55 -6.77 -8.09
CA GLY A 314 1.19 -5.42 -7.64
C GLY A 314 -0.04 -4.81 -8.33
N GLY A 315 -0.81 -5.60 -9.09
CA GLY A 315 -2.10 -5.17 -9.64
C GLY A 315 -3.15 -4.87 -8.55
N ARG A 316 -3.05 -5.54 -7.39
CA ARG A 316 -3.79 -5.21 -6.18
C ARG A 316 -2.83 -5.05 -5.01
N GLU A 317 -2.93 -3.94 -4.30
CA GLU A 317 -2.02 -3.60 -3.20
C GLU A 317 -2.78 -3.28 -1.91
N PRO A 318 -2.14 -3.43 -0.72
CA PRO A 318 -2.69 -2.93 0.51
C PRO A 318 -2.92 -1.43 0.44
N ARG A 319 -4.01 -0.96 1.05
CA ARG A 319 -4.30 0.49 1.18
C ARG A 319 -3.11 1.28 1.73
N HIS A 320 -2.32 0.68 2.61
CA HIS A 320 -1.07 1.24 3.11
C HIS A 320 0.04 0.20 2.99
N SER A 321 0.98 0.44 2.09
CA SER A 321 2.22 -0.35 1.95
C SER A 321 3.43 0.47 2.37
N ARG A 322 4.50 -0.20 2.84
CA ARG A 322 5.84 0.42 3.01
C ARG A 322 6.80 0.06 1.88
N ARG A 323 6.31 -0.61 0.84
CA ARG A 323 7.09 -0.95 -0.35
C ARG A 323 7.62 0.35 -0.98
N ARG A 324 8.93 0.40 -1.21
CA ARG A 324 9.60 1.60 -1.75
C ARG A 324 9.37 1.78 -3.25
N VAL A 325 9.15 0.68 -3.95
CA VAL A 325 8.85 0.67 -5.38
C VAL A 325 7.34 0.57 -5.52
N SER A 326 6.66 1.70 -5.72
CA SER A 326 5.21 1.74 -5.93
C SER A 326 4.81 1.35 -7.36
N ARG A 327 5.76 1.34 -8.30
CA ARG A 327 5.52 0.92 -9.69
C ARG A 327 6.69 0.08 -10.19
N LEU A 328 6.40 -1.18 -10.52
CA LEU A 328 7.34 -2.07 -11.18
C LEU A 328 7.63 -1.59 -12.60
N SER A 329 8.86 -1.75 -13.06
CA SER A 329 9.20 -1.58 -14.48
C SER A 329 8.53 -2.67 -15.33
N GLU A 330 8.37 -2.42 -16.63
CA GLU A 330 7.80 -3.44 -17.54
C GLU A 330 8.62 -4.73 -17.57
N ALA A 331 9.94 -4.62 -17.47
CA ALA A 331 10.84 -5.79 -17.46
C ALA A 331 10.64 -6.63 -16.18
N GLU A 332 10.52 -5.99 -15.02
CA GLU A 332 10.24 -6.68 -13.75
C GLU A 332 8.84 -7.30 -13.78
N LEU A 333 7.84 -6.60 -14.32
CA LEU A 333 6.48 -7.13 -14.43
C LEU A 333 6.44 -8.39 -15.29
N ARG A 334 7.09 -8.38 -16.47
CA ARG A 334 7.21 -9.57 -17.34
C ARG A 334 7.91 -10.73 -16.63
N LEU A 335 8.95 -10.44 -15.84
CA LEU A 335 9.65 -11.45 -15.06
C LEU A 335 8.73 -12.06 -14.00
N LEU A 336 8.00 -11.25 -13.23
CA LEU A 336 7.06 -11.74 -12.22
C LEU A 336 5.89 -12.50 -12.85
N ASP A 337 5.41 -12.06 -14.02
CA ASP A 337 4.36 -12.76 -14.75
C ASP A 337 4.79 -14.16 -15.22
N SER A 338 6.06 -14.33 -15.57
CA SER A 338 6.61 -15.63 -15.97
C SER A 338 6.72 -16.65 -14.83
N VAL A 339 6.62 -16.21 -13.58
CA VAL A 339 6.69 -17.08 -12.41
C VAL A 339 5.42 -17.92 -12.30
N ALA A 340 5.56 -19.23 -12.25
CA ALA A 340 4.46 -20.15 -12.00
C ALA A 340 4.03 -20.07 -10.53
N LEU A 341 2.86 -19.49 -10.26
CA LEU A 341 2.26 -19.50 -8.93
C LEU A 341 1.35 -20.73 -8.83
N SER A 342 1.61 -21.60 -7.86
CA SER A 342 0.78 -22.79 -7.67
C SER A 342 -0.66 -22.38 -7.34
N GLY A 343 -1.55 -22.48 -8.32
CA GLY A 343 -2.91 -21.92 -8.30
C GLY A 343 -3.41 -21.54 -9.70
N ASP A 344 -2.50 -21.20 -10.63
CA ASP A 344 -2.86 -20.82 -12.01
C ASP A 344 -3.63 -21.93 -12.76
N GLY A 345 -3.48 -23.20 -12.37
CA GLY A 345 -4.24 -24.32 -12.92
C GLY A 345 -5.67 -24.47 -12.40
N ALA A 346 -6.00 -23.89 -11.23
CA ALA A 346 -7.34 -23.91 -10.67
C ALA A 346 -8.19 -22.75 -11.23
N ASP A 347 -7.59 -21.57 -11.40
CA ASP A 347 -8.24 -20.42 -12.02
C ASP A 347 -8.44 -20.61 -13.53
N ALA A 348 -7.51 -21.27 -14.23
CA ALA A 348 -7.72 -21.67 -15.63
C ALA A 348 -8.87 -22.69 -15.78
N LYS A 349 -9.04 -23.60 -14.81
CA LYS A 349 -10.13 -24.59 -14.81
C LYS A 349 -11.48 -23.96 -14.44
N ALA A 350 -11.51 -23.07 -13.46
CA ALA A 350 -12.72 -22.33 -13.07
C ALA A 350 -13.17 -21.33 -14.14
N ALA A 351 -12.23 -20.67 -14.83
CA ALA A 351 -12.54 -19.80 -15.97
C ALA A 351 -13.05 -20.61 -17.18
N ALA A 352 -12.49 -21.79 -17.44
CA ALA A 352 -12.97 -22.71 -18.48
C ALA A 352 -14.38 -23.26 -18.15
N ASP A 353 -14.65 -23.62 -16.89
CA ASP A 353 -15.97 -24.13 -16.47
C ASP A 353 -17.06 -23.05 -16.47
N THR A 354 -16.69 -21.77 -16.32
CA THR A 354 -17.62 -20.61 -16.42
C THR A 354 -17.94 -20.23 -17.87
N LEU A 355 -17.12 -20.66 -18.84
CA LEU A 355 -17.33 -20.45 -20.28
C LEU A 355 -18.17 -21.56 -20.95
N VAL A 356 -18.48 -22.63 -20.21
CA VAL A 356 -19.24 -23.81 -20.69
C VAL A 356 -20.63 -23.93 -20.01
N GLN A 357 -21.01 -22.95 -19.21
CA GLN A 357 -22.40 -22.73 -18.74
C GLN A 357 -22.94 -21.46 -19.37
#